data_AF-A0A7Y5Q7C6-F1
#
_entry.id   AF-A0A7Y5Q7C6-F1
#
_cell.length_a   1.000
_cell.length_b   1.000
_cell.length_c   1.000
_cell.angle_alpha   90.00
_cell.angle_beta   90.00
_cell.angle_gamma   90.00
#
_symmetry.space_group_name_H-M   'P 1'
#
loop_
_entity.id
_entity.type
_entity.pdbx_description
1 polymer ?
#
loop_
_entity_poly.entity_id
_entity_poly.type
_entity_poly.pdbx_seq_one_letter_code
_entity_poly.pdbx_strand_id
1 'polypeptide(L)'
;QGESGAPSQAQAGQALANYEWSELKQAKWDARRALLDCALGAPLSAFFHAADFEFYIVKNEVVPKTYYFGLVGGRDYQPKPAFYAAQTLCTLLAGELAVDPATPTLTSTEAPPDEHRAHRFTTARGPLLAWWQAHDMMQPFTPTAATLTASPALREPVVVEPISQAVYRPEPAGDGSWRVPLVDWPLLMVERSAVELS
;
A
#
# COMPACT_ATOMS: atom_id res chain seq x y z
N GLN A 1 -14.38 -10.52 -6.23
CA GLN A 1 -14.67 -9.97 -4.89
C GLN A 1 -14.25 -8.52 -4.93
N GLY A 2 -15.15 -7.56 -4.66
CA GLY A 2 -14.88 -6.12 -4.86
C GLY A 2 -14.32 -5.38 -3.64
N GLU A 3 -14.20 -6.08 -2.50
CA GLU A 3 -13.68 -5.55 -1.25
C GLU A 3 -12.60 -6.49 -0.71
N SER A 4 -11.58 -5.92 -0.08
CA SER A 4 -10.52 -6.69 0.55
C SER A 4 -9.90 -5.93 1.72
N GLY A 5 -9.42 -6.67 2.71
CA GLY A 5 -8.71 -6.09 3.85
C GLY A 5 -8.08 -7.18 4.72
N ALA A 6 -7.28 -6.74 5.68
CA ALA A 6 -6.79 -7.56 6.78
C ALA A 6 -7.20 -6.97 8.14
N PRO A 7 -7.27 -7.77 9.21
CA PRO A 7 -7.54 -7.23 10.54
C PRO A 7 -6.28 -6.59 11.14
N SER A 8 -6.46 -5.56 11.98
CA SER A 8 -5.40 -5.02 12.84
C SER A 8 -5.13 -5.86 14.08
N GLN A 9 -6.05 -6.77 14.43
CA GLN A 9 -5.92 -7.70 15.55
C GLN A 9 -6.64 -9.02 15.22
N ALA A 10 -6.00 -10.14 15.53
CA ALA A 10 -6.61 -11.45 15.38
C ALA A 10 -7.78 -11.62 16.36
N GLN A 11 -8.92 -12.11 15.87
CA GLN A 11 -10.09 -12.39 16.70
C GLN A 11 -10.61 -13.79 16.41
N ALA A 12 -10.64 -14.65 17.43
CA ALA A 12 -10.99 -16.06 17.28
C ALA A 12 -12.36 -16.27 16.62
N GLY A 13 -12.39 -17.10 15.58
CA GLY A 13 -13.57 -17.41 14.78
C GLY A 13 -13.89 -16.38 13.69
N GLN A 14 -12.99 -15.44 13.40
CA GLN A 14 -13.09 -14.50 12.27
C GLN A 14 -12.09 -14.85 11.16
N ALA A 15 -12.23 -14.19 10.01
CA ALA A 15 -11.30 -14.34 8.89
C ALA A 15 -9.87 -13.98 9.33
N LEU A 16 -8.89 -14.77 8.86
CA LEU A 16 -7.46 -14.58 9.13
C LEU A 16 -7.06 -14.68 10.62
N ALA A 17 -7.91 -15.25 11.48
CA ALA A 17 -7.67 -15.36 12.93
C ALA A 17 -6.47 -16.25 13.34
N ASN A 18 -5.95 -17.07 12.41
CA ASN A 18 -4.82 -17.97 12.67
C ASN A 18 -3.45 -17.29 12.48
N TYR A 19 -3.43 -16.00 12.15
CA TYR A 19 -2.20 -15.22 11.94
C TYR A 19 -2.06 -14.14 13.01
N GLU A 20 -0.82 -13.79 13.32
CA GLU A 20 -0.53 -12.68 14.23
C GLU A 20 -0.63 -11.35 13.48
N TRP A 21 -1.66 -10.58 13.82
CA TRP A 21 -1.95 -9.29 13.21
C TRP A 21 -1.54 -8.12 14.11
N SER A 22 -1.19 -7.01 13.45
CA SER A 22 -0.99 -5.71 14.06
C SER A 22 -1.52 -4.64 13.11
N GLU A 23 -1.75 -3.42 13.61
CA GLU A 23 -2.15 -2.29 12.78
C GLU A 23 -1.17 -2.00 11.64
N LEU A 24 0.13 -2.20 11.88
CA LEU A 24 1.13 -2.06 10.83
C LEU A 24 0.96 -3.13 9.75
N LYS A 25 0.77 -4.41 10.14
CA LYS A 25 0.52 -5.50 9.18
C LYS A 25 -0.75 -5.28 8.37
N GLN A 26 -1.82 -4.75 8.99
CA GLN A 26 -3.02 -4.34 8.27
C GLN A 26 -2.68 -3.31 7.17
N ALA A 27 -2.00 -2.21 7.55
CA ALA A 27 -1.67 -1.13 6.62
C ALA A 27 -0.81 -1.62 5.42
N LYS A 28 0.20 -2.46 5.70
CA LYS A 28 1.02 -3.07 4.65
C LYS A 28 0.19 -3.95 3.71
N TRP A 29 -0.69 -4.79 4.26
CA TRP A 29 -1.53 -5.69 3.47
C TRP A 29 -2.50 -4.92 2.58
N ASP A 30 -3.22 -3.98 3.16
CA ASP A 30 -4.24 -3.18 2.48
C ASP A 30 -3.61 -2.38 1.34
N ALA A 31 -2.44 -1.76 1.58
CA ALA A 31 -1.71 -1.03 0.55
C ALA A 31 -1.22 -1.94 -0.60
N ARG A 32 -0.60 -3.08 -0.27
CA ARG A 32 -0.17 -4.07 -1.27
C ARG A 32 -1.35 -4.54 -2.11
N ARG A 33 -2.46 -4.87 -1.46
CA ARG A 33 -3.64 -5.43 -2.12
C ARG A 33 -4.30 -4.42 -3.05
N ALA A 34 -4.51 -3.18 -2.60
CA ALA A 34 -5.11 -2.13 -3.40
C ALA A 34 -4.30 -1.82 -4.67
N LEU A 35 -2.97 -1.71 -4.56
CA LEU A 35 -2.11 -1.48 -5.72
C LEU A 35 -2.03 -2.68 -6.66
N LEU A 36 -2.05 -3.91 -6.14
CA LEU A 36 -2.12 -5.11 -6.97
C LEU A 36 -3.44 -5.20 -7.73
N ASP A 37 -4.56 -4.84 -7.12
CA ASP A 37 -5.84 -4.76 -7.82
C ASP A 37 -5.81 -3.74 -8.96
N CYS A 38 -5.23 -2.56 -8.71
CA CYS A 38 -5.02 -1.57 -9.76
C CYS A 38 -4.13 -2.12 -10.88
N ALA A 39 -3.00 -2.74 -10.54
CA ALA A 39 -2.03 -3.28 -11.51
C ALA A 39 -2.60 -4.43 -12.35
N LEU A 40 -3.52 -5.22 -11.78
CA LEU A 40 -4.20 -6.32 -12.47
C LEU A 40 -5.45 -5.85 -13.23
N GLY A 41 -5.78 -4.55 -13.21
CA GLY A 41 -6.94 -4.00 -13.89
C GLY A 41 -8.26 -4.48 -13.29
N ALA A 42 -8.31 -4.71 -11.98
CA ALA A 42 -9.55 -5.08 -11.30
C ALA A 42 -10.61 -3.98 -11.51
N PRO A 43 -11.84 -4.32 -11.94
CA PRO A 43 -12.87 -3.33 -12.26
C PRO A 43 -13.41 -2.61 -11.02
N LEU A 44 -13.21 -3.18 -9.83
CA LEU A 44 -13.58 -2.60 -8.55
C LEU A 44 -12.64 -3.14 -7.47
N SER A 45 -12.09 -2.23 -6.66
CA SER A 45 -11.39 -2.56 -5.42
C SER A 45 -11.76 -1.55 -4.36
N ALA A 46 -12.02 -2.02 -3.14
CA ALA A 46 -12.38 -1.21 -2.00
C ALA A 46 -11.77 -1.80 -0.72
N PHE A 47 -11.40 -0.92 0.19
CA PHE A 47 -10.93 -1.30 1.53
C PHE A 47 -12.11 -1.85 2.33
N PHE A 48 -11.97 -3.07 2.85
CA PHE A 48 -12.86 -3.62 3.86
C PHE A 48 -12.22 -3.38 5.23
N HIS A 49 -12.70 -2.44 6.05
CA HIS A 49 -13.81 -1.50 5.83
C HIS A 49 -13.54 -0.16 6.55
N ALA A 50 -14.49 0.78 6.55
CA ALA A 50 -14.24 2.13 7.04
C ALA A 50 -13.85 2.22 8.54
N ALA A 51 -14.59 1.56 9.44
CA ALA A 51 -14.41 1.65 10.89
C ALA A 51 -14.71 0.31 11.54
N ASP A 52 -13.96 -0.15 12.55
CA ASP A 52 -14.16 -1.48 13.15
C ASP A 52 -15.62 -1.75 13.52
N PHE A 53 -16.09 -2.97 13.25
CA PHE A 53 -17.46 -3.34 13.59
C PHE A 53 -17.52 -3.91 15.00
N GLU A 54 -18.25 -3.24 15.87
CA GLU A 54 -18.59 -3.74 17.19
C GLU A 54 -19.97 -4.41 17.20
N PHE A 55 -20.17 -5.34 18.14
CA PHE A 55 -21.48 -5.90 18.48
C PHE A 55 -22.23 -6.50 17.28
N TYR A 56 -21.56 -7.39 16.54
CA TYR A 56 -22.16 -8.05 15.38
C TYR A 56 -23.37 -8.91 15.80
N ILE A 57 -24.45 -8.90 15.00
CA ILE A 57 -25.63 -9.73 15.23
C ILE A 57 -25.48 -11.04 14.46
N VAL A 58 -25.31 -12.16 15.15
CA VAL A 58 -25.36 -13.50 14.57
C VAL A 58 -26.65 -14.17 15.03
N LYS A 59 -27.51 -14.61 14.08
CA LYS A 59 -28.76 -15.33 14.40
C LYS A 59 -29.64 -14.62 15.44
N ASN A 60 -29.79 -13.30 15.31
CA ASN A 60 -30.54 -12.43 16.24
C ASN A 60 -29.95 -12.30 17.65
N GLU A 61 -28.71 -12.73 17.87
CA GLU A 61 -27.98 -12.52 19.13
C GLU A 61 -26.82 -11.56 18.93
N VAL A 62 -26.65 -10.65 19.89
CA VAL A 62 -25.49 -9.74 19.93
C VAL A 62 -24.26 -10.55 20.32
N VAL A 63 -23.29 -10.61 19.43
CA VAL A 63 -21.99 -11.21 19.69
C VAL A 63 -21.03 -10.09 20.14
N PRO A 64 -20.51 -10.14 21.37
CA PRO A 64 -19.58 -9.13 21.89
C PRO A 64 -18.16 -9.36 21.34
N LYS A 65 -18.03 -9.41 20.02
CA LYS A 65 -16.76 -9.50 19.30
C LYS A 65 -16.64 -8.30 18.37
N THR A 66 -15.43 -7.77 18.29
CA THR A 66 -15.08 -6.69 17.36
C THR A 66 -14.43 -7.29 16.12
N TYR A 67 -14.80 -6.79 14.94
CA TYR A 67 -14.11 -7.04 13.68
C TYR A 67 -13.14 -5.90 13.44
N TYR A 68 -11.85 -6.19 13.58
CA TYR A 68 -10.77 -5.19 13.56
C TYR A 68 -10.26 -4.84 12.16
N PHE A 69 -11.13 -4.86 11.14
CA PHE A 69 -10.78 -4.59 9.74
C PHE A 69 -10.93 -3.10 9.36
N GLY A 70 -11.39 -2.26 10.30
CA GLY A 70 -11.59 -0.84 10.08
C GLY A 70 -10.30 -0.10 9.76
N LEU A 71 -10.37 0.88 8.87
CA LEU A 71 -9.34 1.92 8.73
C LEU A 71 -9.28 2.81 9.98
N VAL A 72 -10.42 2.99 10.67
CA VAL A 72 -10.49 3.67 11.98
C VAL A 72 -11.02 2.74 13.07
N GLY A 73 -10.78 3.08 14.33
CA GLY A 73 -11.32 2.35 15.48
C GLY A 73 -12.85 2.40 15.56
N GLY A 74 -13.48 1.35 16.11
CA GLY A 74 -14.94 1.23 16.15
C GLY A 74 -15.63 2.08 17.23
N ARG A 75 -14.91 2.41 18.31
CA ARG A 75 -15.46 3.21 19.43
C ARG A 75 -15.05 4.68 19.38
N ASP A 76 -13.79 4.90 19.10
CA ASP A 76 -13.13 6.20 19.18
C ASP A 76 -12.94 6.85 17.81
N TYR A 77 -13.18 6.09 16.72
CA TYR A 77 -12.99 6.50 15.34
C TYR A 77 -11.61 7.10 15.07
N GLN A 78 -10.61 6.71 15.87
CA GLN A 78 -9.25 7.17 15.67
C GLN A 78 -8.64 6.52 14.42
N PRO A 79 -7.95 7.29 13.57
CA PRO A 79 -7.27 6.74 12.40
C PRO A 79 -6.19 5.74 12.79
N LYS A 80 -6.26 4.54 12.19
CA LYS A 80 -5.17 3.56 12.25
C LYS A 80 -4.13 3.86 11.16
N PRO A 81 -2.92 3.28 11.24
CA PRO A 81 -1.94 3.28 10.13
C PRO A 81 -2.54 2.96 8.75
N ALA A 82 -3.50 2.05 8.66
CA ALA A 82 -4.17 1.70 7.41
C ALA A 82 -4.99 2.86 6.81
N PHE A 83 -5.56 3.74 7.64
CA PHE A 83 -6.25 4.94 7.18
C PHE A 83 -5.32 5.86 6.39
N TYR A 84 -4.10 6.10 6.89
CA TYR A 84 -3.14 6.97 6.23
C TYR A 84 -2.63 6.38 4.92
N ALA A 85 -2.40 5.06 4.89
CA ALA A 85 -2.08 4.35 3.65
C ALA A 85 -3.20 4.48 2.61
N ALA A 86 -4.45 4.22 3.01
CA ALA A 86 -5.62 4.37 2.16
C ALA A 86 -5.80 5.82 1.68
N GLN A 87 -5.64 6.82 2.56
CA GLN A 87 -5.72 8.24 2.22
C GLN A 87 -4.67 8.60 1.16
N THR A 88 -3.42 8.18 1.34
CA THR A 88 -2.33 8.44 0.39
C THR A 88 -2.65 7.83 -0.98
N LEU A 89 -3.04 6.55 -1.01
CA LEU A 89 -3.38 5.86 -2.26
C LEU A 89 -4.57 6.50 -2.96
N CYS A 90 -5.67 6.74 -2.25
CA CYS A 90 -6.85 7.40 -2.81
C CYS A 90 -6.52 8.80 -3.34
N THR A 91 -5.63 9.55 -2.68
CA THR A 91 -5.24 10.90 -3.11
C THR A 91 -4.44 10.88 -4.41
N LEU A 92 -3.45 9.98 -4.50
CA LEU A 92 -2.54 9.90 -5.65
C LEU A 92 -3.15 9.18 -6.84
N LEU A 93 -4.07 8.25 -6.61
CA LEU A 93 -4.75 7.48 -7.65
C LEU A 93 -6.13 8.07 -8.02
N ALA A 94 -6.54 9.19 -7.43
CA ALA A 94 -7.81 9.84 -7.72
C ALA A 94 -7.94 10.24 -9.19
N GLY A 95 -9.15 10.02 -9.75
CA GLY A 95 -9.47 10.39 -11.13
C GLY A 95 -9.24 9.25 -12.11
N GLU A 96 -8.82 9.59 -13.33
CA GLU A 96 -8.45 8.60 -14.33
C GLU A 96 -7.18 7.87 -13.93
N LEU A 97 -7.26 6.54 -13.92
CA LEU A 97 -6.17 5.63 -13.58
C LEU A 97 -6.02 4.59 -14.70
N ALA A 98 -4.79 4.43 -15.19
CA ALA A 98 -4.44 3.37 -16.13
C ALA A 98 -3.11 2.72 -15.75
N VAL A 99 -3.01 1.41 -15.97
CA VAL A 99 -1.74 0.69 -15.87
C VAL A 99 -0.88 1.06 -17.08
N ASP A 100 0.35 1.50 -16.82
CA ASP A 100 1.33 1.76 -17.87
C ASP A 100 2.14 0.47 -18.13
N PRO A 101 2.20 -0.04 -19.36
CA PRO A 101 2.95 -1.25 -19.67
C PRO A 101 4.47 -1.10 -19.48
N ALA A 102 5.01 0.12 -19.39
CA ALA A 102 6.41 0.39 -19.10
C ALA A 102 6.74 0.08 -17.63
N THR A 103 6.92 -1.21 -17.34
CA THR A 103 7.22 -1.72 -16.01
C THR A 103 8.60 -1.21 -15.55
N PRO A 104 8.71 -0.56 -14.39
CA PRO A 104 10.00 -0.17 -13.84
C PRO A 104 10.82 -1.40 -13.46
N THR A 105 12.14 -1.30 -13.59
CA THR A 105 13.06 -2.37 -13.16
C THR A 105 13.53 -2.08 -11.74
N LEU A 106 13.44 -3.09 -10.87
CA LEU A 106 13.95 -3.03 -9.50
C LEU A 106 15.08 -4.04 -9.34
N THR A 107 16.27 -3.54 -9.01
CA THR A 107 17.48 -4.36 -8.84
C THR A 107 17.98 -4.26 -7.40
N SER A 108 18.15 -5.42 -6.74
CA SER A 108 18.74 -5.55 -5.41
C SER A 108 19.77 -6.67 -5.42
N THR A 109 20.80 -6.55 -4.57
CA THR A 109 21.77 -7.63 -4.32
C THR A 109 21.38 -8.52 -3.14
N GLU A 110 20.37 -8.12 -2.37
CA GLU A 110 19.97 -8.77 -1.11
C GLU A 110 18.66 -9.55 -1.24
N ALA A 111 17.77 -9.15 -2.17
CA ALA A 111 16.50 -9.81 -2.44
C ALA A 111 16.46 -10.38 -3.87
N PRO A 112 15.87 -11.58 -4.06
CA PRO A 112 15.82 -12.19 -5.37
C PRO A 112 14.77 -11.50 -6.27
N PRO A 113 14.99 -11.40 -7.60
CA PRO A 113 14.12 -10.63 -8.49
C PRO A 113 12.65 -11.04 -8.53
N ASP A 114 12.33 -12.31 -8.27
CA ASP A 114 10.95 -12.84 -8.27
C ASP A 114 10.12 -12.34 -7.07
N GLU A 115 10.78 -11.86 -6.02
CA GLU A 115 10.13 -11.19 -4.90
C GLU A 115 9.91 -9.70 -5.17
N HIS A 116 10.48 -9.11 -6.22
CA HIS A 116 10.26 -7.70 -6.51
C HIS A 116 8.90 -7.46 -7.13
N ARG A 117 8.23 -6.39 -6.71
CA ARG A 117 7.06 -5.82 -7.37
C ARG A 117 7.39 -4.40 -7.73
N ALA A 118 7.17 -4.05 -8.98
CA ALA A 118 7.34 -2.72 -9.51
C ALA A 118 6.26 -2.48 -10.56
N HIS A 119 5.52 -1.39 -10.41
CA HIS A 119 4.43 -1.03 -11.29
C HIS A 119 4.52 0.44 -11.67
N ARG A 120 4.00 0.77 -12.84
CA ARG A 120 3.83 2.14 -13.30
C ARG A 120 2.36 2.37 -13.64
N PHE A 121 1.88 3.54 -13.25
CA PHE A 121 0.52 3.98 -13.50
C PHE A 121 0.55 5.36 -14.14
N THR A 122 -0.42 5.61 -15.02
CA THR A 122 -0.81 6.96 -15.42
C THR A 122 -1.98 7.39 -14.54
N THR A 123 -1.83 8.52 -13.86
CA THR A 123 -2.86 9.10 -12.98
C THR A 123 -3.24 10.49 -13.49
N ALA A 124 -4.35 11.04 -12.99
CA ALA A 124 -4.71 12.45 -13.23
C ALA A 124 -3.64 13.45 -12.73
N ARG A 125 -2.73 13.02 -11.85
CA ARG A 125 -1.62 13.82 -11.30
C ARG A 125 -0.28 13.56 -12.00
N GLY A 126 -0.26 12.73 -13.05
CA GLY A 126 0.95 12.34 -13.78
C GLY A 126 1.38 10.90 -13.53
N PRO A 127 2.62 10.53 -13.93
CA PRO A 127 3.13 9.17 -13.75
C PRO A 127 3.36 8.86 -12.27
N LEU A 128 2.98 7.64 -11.87
CA LEU A 128 3.22 7.10 -10.53
C LEU A 128 3.95 5.77 -10.66
N LEU A 129 5.09 5.64 -9.98
CA LEU A 129 5.78 4.37 -9.79
C LEU A 129 5.45 3.82 -8.41
N ALA A 130 5.24 2.51 -8.30
CA ALA A 130 5.08 1.83 -7.03
C ALA A 130 6.03 0.63 -6.97
N TRP A 131 6.69 0.40 -5.84
CA TRP A 131 7.55 -0.78 -5.66
C TRP A 131 7.56 -1.30 -4.23
N TRP A 132 7.81 -2.60 -4.08
CA TRP A 132 8.03 -3.28 -2.80
C TRP A 132 8.62 -4.68 -3.02
N GLN A 133 9.07 -5.31 -1.94
CA GLN A 133 9.39 -6.74 -1.90
C GLN A 133 8.17 -7.52 -1.42
N ALA A 134 7.78 -8.56 -2.15
CA ALA A 134 6.68 -9.49 -1.86
C ALA A 134 7.05 -10.51 -0.76
N HIS A 135 7.67 -10.04 0.31
CA HIS A 135 8.02 -10.83 1.48
C HIS A 135 6.78 -11.30 2.26
N ASP A 136 6.87 -12.47 2.89
CA ASP A 136 5.85 -12.96 3.82
C ASP A 136 5.76 -12.02 5.03
N MET A 137 4.65 -11.30 5.12
CA MET A 137 4.42 -10.30 6.16
C MET A 137 4.26 -10.89 7.57
N MET A 138 4.13 -12.21 7.69
CA MET A 138 4.13 -12.90 8.98
C MET A 138 5.54 -13.13 9.52
N GLN A 139 6.58 -12.97 8.69
CA GLN A 139 7.98 -13.08 9.08
C GLN A 139 8.58 -11.71 9.39
N PRO A 140 9.64 -11.64 10.22
CA PRO A 140 10.41 -10.42 10.40
C PRO A 140 11.03 -9.95 9.08
N PHE A 141 11.01 -8.65 8.85
CA PHE A 141 11.55 -8.05 7.64
C PHE A 141 12.58 -6.96 7.97
N THR A 142 13.70 -6.97 7.26
CA THR A 142 14.75 -5.95 7.34
C THR A 142 14.81 -5.20 6.01
N PRO A 143 14.58 -3.88 5.99
CA PRO A 143 14.74 -3.08 4.78
C PRO A 143 16.14 -3.16 4.20
N THR A 144 16.22 -3.22 2.88
CA THR A 144 17.48 -3.26 2.13
C THR A 144 17.53 -2.11 1.12
N ALA A 145 18.67 -1.93 0.44
CA ALA A 145 18.79 -0.97 -0.64
C ALA A 145 18.48 -1.63 -2.00
N ALA A 146 17.91 -0.84 -2.91
CA ALA A 146 17.72 -1.22 -4.30
C ALA A 146 17.94 -0.03 -5.25
N THR A 147 18.07 -0.34 -6.54
CA THR A 147 18.03 0.63 -7.61
C THR A 147 16.72 0.47 -8.37
N LEU A 148 15.92 1.53 -8.43
CA LEU A 148 14.72 1.60 -9.26
C LEU A 148 15.06 2.36 -10.54
N THR A 149 14.78 1.76 -11.69
CA THR A 149 14.99 2.36 -13.01
C THR A 149 13.65 2.44 -13.73
N ALA A 150 13.32 3.60 -14.29
CA ALA A 150 12.09 3.80 -15.05
C ALA A 150 12.32 4.60 -16.34
N SER A 151 11.63 4.20 -17.41
CA SER A 151 11.59 4.91 -18.68
C SER A 151 10.14 5.06 -19.14
N PRO A 152 9.67 6.29 -19.48
CA PRO A 152 10.36 7.57 -19.32
C PRO A 152 10.66 7.92 -17.86
N ALA A 153 11.80 8.54 -17.60
CA ALA A 153 12.17 8.99 -16.26
C ALA A 153 11.25 10.14 -15.77
N LEU A 154 11.00 10.18 -14.47
CA LEU A 154 10.40 11.34 -13.82
C LEU A 154 11.42 12.47 -13.76
N ARG A 155 10.94 13.72 -13.81
CA ARG A 155 11.79 14.91 -13.89
C ARG A 155 12.23 15.40 -12.52
N GLU A 156 11.27 15.59 -11.62
CA GLU A 156 11.50 16.01 -10.23
C GLU A 156 10.84 15.01 -9.27
N PRO A 157 11.32 13.75 -9.22
CA PRO A 157 10.68 12.72 -8.43
C PRO A 157 10.79 12.99 -6.94
N VAL A 158 9.72 12.65 -6.23
CA VAL A 158 9.68 12.49 -4.78
C VAL A 158 9.12 11.12 -4.44
N VAL A 159 9.63 10.52 -3.37
CA VAL A 159 9.09 9.29 -2.79
C VAL A 159 8.08 9.67 -1.72
N VAL A 160 6.94 9.00 -1.73
CA VAL A 160 5.90 9.08 -0.70
C VAL A 160 5.83 7.74 0.01
N GLU A 161 6.02 7.74 1.33
CA GLU A 161 5.82 6.58 2.19
C GLU A 161 4.35 6.58 2.66
N PRO A 162 3.49 5.65 2.21
CA PRO A 162 2.04 5.81 2.37
C PRO A 162 1.53 5.80 3.81
N ILE A 163 2.22 5.12 4.72
CA ILE A 163 1.74 4.90 6.09
C ILE A 163 2.04 6.09 6.99
N SER A 164 3.28 6.58 6.97
CA SER A 164 3.75 7.77 7.69
C SER A 164 3.48 9.07 6.94
N GLN A 165 3.15 8.97 5.65
CA GLN A 165 2.96 10.10 4.72
C GLN A 165 4.21 10.96 4.55
N ALA A 166 5.39 10.43 4.88
CA ALA A 166 6.65 11.11 4.67
C ALA A 166 6.92 11.28 3.17
N VAL A 167 7.38 12.47 2.79
CA VAL A 167 7.76 12.81 1.41
C VAL A 167 9.23 13.20 1.37
N TYR A 168 10.02 12.56 0.52
CA TYR A 168 11.46 12.83 0.41
C TYR A 168 11.99 12.68 -1.02
N ARG A 169 13.13 13.31 -1.31
CA ARG A 169 13.80 13.16 -2.61
C ARG A 169 14.62 11.87 -2.62
N PRO A 170 14.50 11.01 -3.64
CA PRO A 170 15.38 9.86 -3.79
C PRO A 170 16.77 10.31 -4.26
N GLU A 171 17.81 9.53 -3.96
CA GLU A 171 19.16 9.79 -4.44
C GLU A 171 19.29 9.32 -5.90
N PRO A 172 19.68 10.20 -6.85
CA PRO A 172 19.87 9.79 -8.25
C PRO A 172 20.99 8.76 -8.41
N ALA A 173 20.77 7.75 -9.25
CA ALA A 173 21.76 6.75 -9.63
C ALA A 173 22.22 6.86 -11.10
N GLY A 174 21.68 7.83 -11.85
CA GLY A 174 21.95 8.08 -13.28
C GLY A 174 20.85 7.54 -14.19
N ASP A 175 20.71 8.10 -15.40
CA ASP A 175 19.84 7.62 -16.49
C ASP A 175 18.45 7.11 -16.08
N GLY A 176 17.66 7.95 -15.42
CA GLY A 176 16.30 7.57 -14.98
C GLY A 176 16.28 6.50 -13.90
N SER A 177 17.36 6.40 -13.12
CA SER A 177 17.50 5.48 -12.00
C SER A 177 17.73 6.21 -10.69
N TRP A 178 17.27 5.60 -9.60
CA TRP A 178 17.36 6.14 -8.25
C TRP A 178 17.71 5.04 -7.25
N ARG A 179 18.52 5.38 -6.24
CA ARG A 179 18.68 4.54 -5.05
C ARG A 179 17.44 4.71 -4.19
N VAL A 180 16.80 3.59 -3.88
CA VAL A 180 15.56 3.54 -3.11
C VAL A 180 15.63 2.47 -2.04
N PRO A 181 14.91 2.63 -0.92
CA PRO A 181 14.73 1.53 0.02
C PRO A 181 13.83 0.46 -0.61
N LEU A 182 14.19 -0.80 -0.37
CA LEU A 182 13.36 -1.95 -0.66
C LEU A 182 12.74 -2.44 0.65
N VAL A 183 11.43 -2.24 0.77
CA VAL A 183 10.65 -2.57 1.96
C VAL A 183 9.54 -3.58 1.62
N ASP A 184 8.98 -4.22 2.65
CA ASP A 184 7.87 -5.16 2.51
C ASP A 184 6.50 -4.46 2.44
N TRP A 185 6.43 -3.21 1.97
CA TRP A 185 5.17 -2.52 1.66
C TRP A 185 5.38 -1.51 0.55
N PRO A 186 4.32 -1.05 -0.13
CA PRO A 186 4.48 -0.21 -1.30
C PRO A 186 5.05 1.16 -0.92
N LEU A 187 6.11 1.55 -1.60
CA LEU A 187 6.54 2.94 -1.71
C LEU A 187 6.11 3.48 -3.05
N LEU A 188 5.85 4.79 -3.11
CA LEU A 188 5.34 5.47 -4.29
C LEU A 188 6.33 6.53 -4.72
N MET A 189 6.55 6.69 -6.02
CA MET A 189 7.34 7.79 -6.58
C MET A 189 6.49 8.53 -7.61
N VAL A 190 6.40 9.84 -7.44
CA VAL A 190 5.59 10.75 -8.26
C VAL A 190 6.40 12.02 -8.55
N GLU A 191 5.95 12.81 -9.51
CA GLU A 191 6.49 14.17 -9.69
C GLU A 191 6.21 15.01 -8.44
N ARG A 192 7.14 15.88 -8.05
CA ARG A 192 6.98 16.82 -6.92
C ARG A 192 5.66 17.59 -6.97
N SER A 193 5.26 18.04 -8.15
CA SER A 193 4.02 18.78 -8.38
C SER A 193 2.75 17.98 -8.07
N ALA A 194 2.82 16.64 -8.00
CA ALA A 194 1.67 15.80 -7.66
C ALA A 194 1.27 15.87 -6.18
N VAL A 195 2.20 16.30 -5.30
CA VAL A 195 2.03 16.36 -3.84
C VAL A 195 2.11 17.77 -3.25
N GLU A 196 2.47 18.76 -4.05
CA GLU A 196 2.39 20.17 -3.64
C GLU A 196 0.96 20.66 -3.83
N LEU A 197 0.37 21.25 -2.78
CA LEU A 197 -0.93 21.91 -2.89
C LEU A 197 -0.76 23.18 -3.72
N SER A 198 -1.45 23.25 -4.86
CA SER A 198 -1.61 24.45 -5.69
C SER A 198 -2.46 25.49 -4.99
#